data_AF-A0A7X3Y3G6-F1
#
_entry.id   AF-A0A7X3Y3G6-F1
#
_cell.length_a   1.000
_cell.length_b   1.000
_cell.length_c   1.000
_cell.angle_alpha   90.00
_cell.angle_beta   90.00
_cell.angle_gamma   90.00
#
_symmetry.space_group_name_H-M   'P 1'
#
loop_
_entity.id
_entity.type
_entity.pdbx_description
1 polymer ?
#
loop_
_entity_poly.entity_id
_entity_poly.type
_entity_poly.pdbx_seq_one_letter_code
_entity_poly.pdbx_strand_id
1 'polypeptide(L)'
;MKNHGIFENLKSFVPTVKPSSLFGWSVLWALVLLPALVWAQDAATQAMSVEYRDIPGLGSRNVVWVVAQQHLLLAGFVLGVPIFAWVCEIVGWKTKEARYDKLAKEFTKLLTSAYATTALFGGILLFLLIGLYPKLMAYLSDIFFPSFIVYCLLFLLETATLYLYWYGWDAMQGNRKAFHLFLGFLLNVFALGIMVVPNAWATFQASPVVVAEGTAIDRAWAATWNPTWWPVNIHRLIANVVLGGFICGAYAGIRYLLAASQEEREHYDWMGYVGNFIGVFGMLPLPFAGYWLMREIYQYNQQMGITLMGGFLAWLFILQAMLIGVLFLGANYYFWMGITYRIPGSERSYRRPILAMLVVLMVCLGVWMTPHSLVASLEEARKMGGTHHPLLGVFGVMSAKMTVSNLMILVTFMSFIMYWRAGKQETAGWAKIAKSVMGALLVIAGIAVIVLGVWGYFVPAIIRINYFSVAQVLIVLFIMLTFTPLTAILMKSAKTTTEMVWGQMPIRAGYALVSNAVMVILLMSLMGYARSSSRVHWHIYGVMRDTSDYAYSPALGYAAAFMSLNTFVFCLLVAFIFWVATMGDKGKKTPDQKEPEPAKIPAGVTPAMAGGSPREKA
;
A
#
# COMPACT_ATOMS: atom_id res chain seq x y z
N MET A 1 -15.53 -55.02 -33.01
CA MET A 1 -14.53 -55.82 -32.29
C MET A 1 -13.87 -54.92 -31.24
N LYS A 2 -13.84 -55.37 -29.98
CA LYS A 2 -13.33 -54.66 -28.80
C LYS A 2 -11.80 -54.59 -28.82
N ASN A 3 -11.20 -53.42 -28.58
CA ASN A 3 -9.78 -53.28 -28.24
C ASN A 3 -9.63 -53.22 -26.71
N HIS A 4 -9.52 -54.39 -26.08
CA HIS A 4 -8.95 -54.57 -24.75
C HIS A 4 -7.50 -55.00 -24.95
N GLY A 5 -6.52 -54.26 -24.39
CA GLY A 5 -5.12 -54.68 -24.47
C GLY A 5 -4.08 -53.72 -23.90
N ILE A 6 -4.39 -52.44 -23.70
CA ILE A 6 -3.38 -51.48 -23.19
C ILE A 6 -3.45 -51.31 -21.66
N PHE A 7 -4.59 -51.57 -21.03
CA PHE A 7 -4.77 -51.41 -19.57
C PHE A 7 -4.42 -52.65 -18.72
N GLU A 8 -4.24 -53.84 -19.31
CA GLU A 8 -3.93 -55.06 -18.54
C GLU A 8 -2.44 -55.19 -18.21
N ASN A 9 -1.54 -54.65 -19.04
CA ASN A 9 -0.09 -54.73 -18.81
C ASN A 9 0.43 -53.75 -17.74
N LEU A 10 -0.39 -52.80 -17.27
CA LEU A 10 -0.02 -51.88 -16.19
C LEU A 10 -0.24 -52.46 -14.78
N LYS A 11 -1.08 -53.50 -14.64
CA LYS A 11 -1.35 -54.13 -13.35
C LYS A 11 -0.24 -55.09 -12.89
N SER A 12 0.60 -55.59 -13.80
CA SER A 12 1.69 -56.52 -13.49
C SER A 12 2.97 -55.83 -13.00
N PHE A 13 3.09 -54.51 -13.14
CA PHE A 13 4.29 -53.75 -12.75
C PHE A 13 4.17 -53.04 -11.38
N VAL A 14 3.04 -53.17 -10.69
CA VAL A 14 2.83 -52.61 -9.36
C VAL A 14 2.92 -53.74 -8.34
N PRO A 15 3.98 -53.82 -7.51
CA PRO A 15 4.00 -54.78 -6.42
C PRO A 15 2.84 -54.46 -5.46
N THR A 16 2.02 -55.47 -5.17
CA THR A 16 0.93 -55.38 -4.19
C THR A 16 1.50 -55.28 -2.78
N VAL A 17 1.93 -54.09 -2.38
CA VAL A 17 2.34 -53.80 -1.00
C VAL A 17 1.10 -53.51 -0.17
N LYS A 18 0.82 -54.32 0.84
CA LYS A 18 -0.29 -54.10 1.77
C LYS A 18 -0.09 -52.78 2.56
N PRO A 19 -1.08 -51.88 2.64
CA PRO A 19 -0.92 -50.52 3.16
C PRO A 19 -1.05 -50.44 4.69
N SER A 20 -0.30 -51.24 5.44
CA SER A 20 -0.37 -51.23 6.92
C SER A 20 0.95 -51.12 7.65
N SER A 21 2.07 -50.82 6.97
CA SER A 21 3.33 -50.49 7.64
C SER A 21 3.93 -49.21 7.07
N LEU A 22 4.47 -48.37 7.97
CA LEU A 22 5.25 -47.17 7.63
C LEU A 22 6.33 -47.44 6.56
N PHE A 23 6.83 -48.68 6.50
CA PHE A 23 7.80 -49.17 5.53
C PHE A 23 7.25 -49.28 4.10
N GLY A 24 5.98 -49.65 3.95
CA GLY A 24 5.31 -49.73 2.63
C GLY A 24 5.15 -48.35 2.00
N TRP A 25 4.83 -47.34 2.82
CA TRP A 25 4.78 -45.95 2.37
C TRP A 25 6.18 -45.41 2.03
N SER A 26 7.21 -45.71 2.81
CA SER A 26 8.58 -45.23 2.50
C SER A 26 9.14 -45.83 1.20
N VAL A 27 8.80 -47.08 0.87
CA VAL A 27 9.21 -47.72 -0.39
C VAL A 27 8.44 -47.13 -1.59
N LEU A 28 7.14 -46.85 -1.42
CA LEU A 28 6.33 -46.22 -2.46
C LEU A 28 6.75 -44.77 -2.72
N TRP A 29 7.09 -44.04 -1.65
CA TRP A 29 7.70 -42.70 -1.75
C TRP A 29 9.10 -42.77 -2.39
N ALA A 30 9.94 -43.74 -2.06
CA ALA A 30 11.24 -43.91 -2.70
C ALA A 30 11.13 -44.26 -4.20
N LEU A 31 10.20 -45.13 -4.57
CA LEU A 31 9.96 -45.53 -5.97
C LEU A 31 9.35 -44.42 -6.84
N VAL A 32 8.68 -43.44 -6.22
CA VAL A 32 8.15 -42.26 -6.93
C VAL A 32 9.16 -41.11 -6.92
N LEU A 33 9.84 -40.87 -5.79
CA LEU A 33 10.77 -39.76 -5.62
C LEU A 33 12.12 -39.98 -6.29
N LEU A 34 12.66 -41.21 -6.35
CA LEU A 34 13.97 -41.46 -6.95
C LEU A 34 13.96 -41.28 -8.49
N PRO A 35 13.00 -41.81 -9.25
CA PRO A 35 12.89 -41.50 -10.69
C PRO A 35 12.52 -40.04 -10.94
N ALA A 36 11.71 -39.43 -10.07
CA ALA A 36 11.40 -38.00 -10.14
C ALA A 36 12.62 -37.12 -9.86
N LEU A 37 13.55 -37.54 -8.98
CA LEU A 37 14.82 -36.87 -8.73
C LEU A 37 15.78 -37.01 -9.92
N VAL A 38 15.87 -38.19 -10.55
CA VAL A 38 16.72 -38.42 -11.73
C VAL A 38 16.16 -37.68 -12.96
N TRP A 39 14.85 -37.72 -13.20
CA TRP A 39 14.21 -36.92 -14.25
C TRP A 39 14.24 -35.43 -13.94
N ALA A 40 14.19 -35.01 -12.67
CA ALA A 40 14.40 -33.61 -12.30
C ALA A 40 15.85 -33.17 -12.49
N GLN A 41 16.82 -34.08 -12.37
CA GLN A 41 18.24 -33.79 -12.59
C GLN A 41 18.54 -33.63 -14.08
N ASP A 42 18.08 -34.56 -14.94
CA ASP A 42 18.22 -34.44 -16.39
C ASP A 42 17.37 -33.30 -16.98
N ALA A 43 16.16 -33.08 -16.45
CA ALA A 43 15.33 -31.93 -16.81
C ALA A 43 15.89 -30.62 -16.24
N ALA A 44 16.64 -30.61 -15.14
CA ALA A 44 17.34 -29.41 -14.67
C ALA A 44 18.51 -29.07 -15.62
N THR A 45 19.27 -30.07 -16.08
CA THR A 45 20.35 -29.85 -17.06
C THR A 45 19.83 -29.36 -18.42
N GLN A 46 18.66 -29.85 -18.87
CA GLN A 46 17.98 -29.33 -20.07
C GLN A 46 17.19 -28.03 -19.83
N ALA A 47 16.64 -27.79 -18.64
CA ALA A 47 15.92 -26.55 -18.32
C ALA A 47 16.88 -25.37 -18.08
N MET A 48 18.14 -25.64 -17.73
CA MET A 48 19.20 -24.63 -17.63
C MET A 48 19.67 -24.09 -18.99
N SER A 49 19.33 -24.75 -20.12
CA SER A 49 19.59 -24.21 -21.47
C SER A 49 18.43 -23.37 -22.01
N VAL A 50 17.21 -23.52 -21.45
CA VAL A 50 16.05 -22.71 -21.83
C VAL A 50 16.11 -21.40 -21.06
N GLU A 51 16.19 -20.28 -21.76
CA GLU A 51 16.23 -18.97 -21.10
C GLU A 51 14.82 -18.51 -20.68
N TYR A 52 13.85 -18.67 -21.57
CA TYR A 52 12.46 -18.25 -21.38
C TYR A 52 11.48 -19.26 -21.95
N ARG A 53 10.27 -19.26 -21.40
CA ARG A 53 9.11 -19.89 -22.03
C ARG A 53 8.01 -18.85 -22.18
N ASP A 54 7.23 -18.97 -23.24
CA ASP A 54 6.13 -18.05 -23.53
C ASP A 54 4.76 -18.73 -23.43
N ILE A 55 3.73 -17.94 -23.20
CA ILE A 55 2.32 -18.36 -23.22
C ILE A 55 1.70 -17.82 -24.51
N PRO A 56 1.41 -18.69 -25.50
CA PRO A 56 0.84 -18.27 -26.78
C PRO A 56 -0.41 -17.38 -26.59
N GLY A 57 -0.43 -16.23 -27.27
CA GLY A 57 -1.55 -15.28 -27.28
C GLY A 57 -1.63 -14.32 -26.08
N LEU A 58 -1.05 -14.66 -24.93
CA LEU A 58 -1.09 -13.82 -23.72
C LEU A 58 0.25 -13.12 -23.42
N GLY A 59 1.35 -13.79 -23.69
CA GLY A 59 2.70 -13.34 -23.38
C GLY A 59 3.08 -13.52 -21.91
N SER A 60 4.19 -14.21 -21.66
CA SER A 60 4.70 -14.55 -20.32
C SER A 60 4.91 -13.31 -19.45
N ARG A 61 5.44 -12.21 -20.02
CA ARG A 61 5.62 -10.93 -19.32
C ARG A 61 4.31 -10.36 -18.78
N ASN A 62 3.25 -10.38 -19.59
CA ASN A 62 1.95 -9.81 -19.21
C ASN A 62 1.29 -10.62 -18.10
N VAL A 63 1.34 -11.96 -18.20
CA VAL A 63 0.79 -12.86 -17.20
C VAL A 63 1.53 -12.70 -15.86
N VAL A 64 2.87 -12.71 -15.89
CA VAL A 64 3.67 -12.47 -14.68
C VAL A 64 3.40 -11.08 -14.10
N TRP A 65 3.25 -10.04 -14.92
CA TRP A 65 2.92 -8.70 -14.44
C TRP A 65 1.59 -8.69 -13.67
N VAL A 66 0.51 -9.22 -14.25
CA VAL A 66 -0.79 -9.24 -13.57
C VAL A 66 -0.70 -9.99 -12.25
N VAL A 67 -0.16 -11.21 -12.25
CA VAL A 67 -0.09 -12.04 -11.04
C VAL A 67 0.82 -11.41 -9.97
N ALA A 68 2.00 -10.91 -10.36
CA ALA A 68 2.92 -10.25 -9.43
C ALA A 68 2.32 -8.99 -8.82
N GLN A 69 1.57 -8.20 -9.61
CA GLN A 69 0.92 -6.99 -9.14
C GLN A 69 -0.21 -7.32 -8.16
N GLN A 70 -1.03 -8.33 -8.45
CA GLN A 70 -2.06 -8.79 -7.52
C GLN A 70 -1.45 -9.31 -6.22
N HIS A 71 -0.41 -10.14 -6.30
CA HIS A 71 0.30 -10.63 -5.12
C HIS A 71 0.88 -9.49 -4.29
N LEU A 72 1.50 -8.48 -4.92
CA LEU A 72 2.08 -7.33 -4.23
C LEU A 72 1.04 -6.48 -3.50
N LEU A 73 -0.12 -6.23 -4.13
CA LEU A 73 -1.21 -5.46 -3.51
C LEU A 73 -1.84 -6.22 -2.34
N LEU A 74 -2.07 -7.53 -2.50
CA LEU A 74 -2.57 -8.42 -1.46
C LEU A 74 -1.58 -8.51 -0.28
N ALA A 75 -0.30 -8.69 -0.57
CA ALA A 75 0.76 -8.69 0.45
C ALA A 75 0.83 -7.34 1.17
N GLY A 76 0.73 -6.21 0.46
CA GLY A 76 0.70 -4.90 1.08
C GLY A 76 -0.45 -4.73 2.08
N PHE A 77 -1.63 -5.25 1.75
CA PHE A 77 -2.78 -5.27 2.64
C PHE A 77 -2.55 -6.16 3.87
N VAL A 78 -2.07 -7.40 3.66
CA VAL A 78 -1.79 -8.37 4.72
C VAL A 78 -0.67 -7.93 5.66
N LEU A 79 0.29 -7.14 5.17
CA LEU A 79 1.38 -6.59 5.99
C LEU A 79 0.97 -5.30 6.73
N GLY A 80 0.07 -4.50 6.15
CA GLY A 80 -0.36 -3.22 6.72
C GLY A 80 -1.39 -3.35 7.84
N VAL A 81 -2.40 -4.22 7.64
CA VAL A 81 -3.54 -4.40 8.58
C VAL A 81 -3.14 -4.87 9.99
N PRO A 82 -2.26 -5.87 10.15
CA PRO A 82 -1.87 -6.37 11.47
C PRO A 82 -1.25 -5.29 12.36
N ILE A 83 -0.54 -4.32 11.79
CA ILE A 83 0.13 -3.25 12.54
C ILE A 83 -0.90 -2.45 13.32
N PHE A 84 -1.94 -1.96 12.64
CA PHE A 84 -2.94 -1.13 13.30
C PHE A 84 -4.00 -1.93 14.03
N ALA A 85 -4.29 -3.18 13.63
CA ALA A 85 -5.13 -4.08 14.44
C ALA A 85 -4.50 -4.27 15.82
N TRP A 86 -3.20 -4.57 15.88
CA TRP A 86 -2.45 -4.72 17.12
C TRP A 86 -2.40 -3.42 17.93
N VAL A 87 -2.17 -2.27 17.29
CA VAL A 87 -2.21 -0.96 17.98
C VAL A 87 -3.61 -0.66 18.54
N CYS A 88 -4.67 -0.89 17.77
CA CYS A 88 -6.05 -0.71 18.25
C CYS A 88 -6.34 -1.62 19.45
N GLU A 89 -5.85 -2.85 19.42
CA GLU A 89 -6.00 -3.77 20.53
C GLU A 89 -5.27 -3.31 21.80
N ILE A 90 -4.02 -2.82 21.67
CA ILE A 90 -3.27 -2.22 22.79
C ILE A 90 -4.03 -1.03 23.37
N VAL A 91 -4.57 -0.16 22.51
CA VAL A 91 -5.37 0.99 22.93
C VAL A 91 -6.61 0.52 23.69
N GLY A 92 -7.38 -0.42 23.13
CA GLY A 92 -8.57 -0.99 23.77
C GLY A 92 -8.27 -1.62 25.12
N TRP A 93 -7.15 -2.33 25.24
CA TRP A 93 -6.71 -2.93 26.51
C TRP A 93 -6.31 -1.87 27.55
N LYS A 94 -5.60 -0.82 27.15
CA LYS A 94 -5.16 0.25 28.07
C LYS A 94 -6.27 1.21 28.47
N THR A 95 -7.15 1.57 27.55
CA THR A 95 -8.25 2.52 27.82
C THR A 95 -9.52 1.85 28.31
N LYS A 96 -9.61 0.51 28.23
CA LYS A 96 -10.81 -0.30 28.53
C LYS A 96 -12.02 0.05 27.66
N GLU A 97 -11.79 0.62 26.48
CA GLU A 97 -12.83 0.96 25.52
C GLU A 97 -13.08 -0.20 24.55
N ALA A 98 -14.19 -0.91 24.73
CA ALA A 98 -14.54 -2.11 23.95
C ALA A 98 -14.60 -1.89 22.43
N ARG A 99 -14.90 -0.67 21.98
CA ARG A 99 -14.96 -0.33 20.54
C ARG A 99 -13.64 -0.55 19.81
N TYR A 100 -12.49 -0.35 20.47
CA TYR A 100 -11.18 -0.56 19.85
C TYR A 100 -10.82 -2.04 19.75
N ASP A 101 -11.14 -2.85 20.76
CA ASP A 101 -10.94 -4.30 20.72
C ASP A 101 -11.85 -4.94 19.65
N LYS A 102 -13.12 -4.53 19.59
CA LYS A 102 -14.06 -4.95 18.53
C LYS A 102 -13.52 -4.62 17.14
N LEU A 103 -13.03 -3.39 16.95
CA LEU A 103 -12.44 -2.95 15.69
C LEU A 103 -11.20 -3.78 15.31
N ALA A 104 -10.30 -4.02 16.27
CA ALA A 104 -9.11 -4.84 16.06
C ALA A 104 -9.47 -6.28 15.67
N LYS A 105 -10.49 -6.86 16.31
CA LYS A 105 -11.00 -8.20 15.98
C LYS A 105 -11.60 -8.23 14.57
N GLU A 106 -12.38 -7.22 14.19
CA GLU A 106 -12.95 -7.12 12.84
C GLU A 106 -11.86 -7.03 11.76
N PHE A 107 -10.80 -6.23 11.98
CA PHE A 107 -9.67 -6.17 11.06
C PHE A 107 -8.90 -7.48 10.97
N THR A 108 -8.66 -8.15 12.10
CA THR A 108 -7.97 -9.46 12.13
C THR A 108 -8.79 -10.54 11.44
N LYS A 109 -10.13 -10.48 11.50
CA LYS A 109 -11.01 -11.38 10.74
C LYS A 109 -10.75 -11.27 9.24
N LEU A 110 -10.74 -10.04 8.71
CA LEU A 110 -10.49 -9.78 7.28
C LEU A 110 -9.11 -10.26 6.85
N LEU A 111 -8.12 -10.17 7.74
CA LEU A 111 -6.75 -10.61 7.52
C LEU A 111 -6.66 -12.12 7.21
N THR A 112 -7.43 -12.97 7.89
CA THR A 112 -7.35 -14.44 7.68
C THR A 112 -7.70 -14.86 6.24
N SER A 113 -8.78 -14.31 5.68
CA SER A 113 -9.17 -14.60 4.30
C SER A 113 -8.19 -13.99 3.30
N ALA A 114 -7.74 -12.76 3.55
CA ALA A 114 -6.76 -12.10 2.68
C ALA A 114 -5.39 -12.81 2.70
N TYR A 115 -4.98 -13.36 3.84
CA TYR A 115 -3.74 -14.12 3.99
C TYR A 115 -3.70 -15.33 3.06
N ALA A 116 -4.76 -16.16 3.10
CA ALA A 116 -4.88 -17.34 2.26
C ALA A 116 -4.85 -16.98 0.76
N THR A 117 -5.57 -15.94 0.35
CA THR A 117 -5.53 -15.45 -1.04
C THR A 117 -4.14 -14.94 -1.42
N THR A 118 -3.44 -14.24 -0.52
CA THR A 118 -2.08 -13.74 -0.75
C THR A 118 -1.11 -14.90 -0.96
N ALA A 119 -1.16 -15.92 -0.12
CA ALA A 119 -0.34 -17.12 -0.22
C ALA A 119 -0.59 -17.88 -1.53
N LEU A 120 -1.86 -18.01 -1.94
CA LEU A 120 -2.23 -18.61 -3.23
C LEU A 120 -1.58 -17.86 -4.41
N PHE A 121 -1.72 -16.53 -4.47
CA PHE A 121 -1.11 -15.73 -5.53
C PHE A 121 0.43 -15.75 -5.47
N GLY A 122 1.02 -15.87 -4.28
CA GLY A 122 2.46 -16.03 -4.10
C GLY A 122 2.97 -17.36 -4.66
N GLY A 123 2.25 -18.46 -4.38
CA GLY A 123 2.54 -19.77 -4.95
C GLY A 123 2.41 -19.77 -6.47
N ILE A 124 1.33 -19.21 -7.02
CA ILE A 124 1.13 -19.07 -8.47
C ILE A 124 2.28 -18.27 -9.08
N LEU A 125 2.66 -17.14 -8.48
CA LEU A 125 3.78 -16.32 -8.95
C LEU A 125 5.09 -17.12 -8.98
N LEU A 126 5.41 -17.88 -7.92
CA LEU A 126 6.60 -18.70 -7.87
C LEU A 126 6.63 -19.74 -9.00
N PHE A 127 5.52 -20.48 -9.21
CA PHE A 127 5.44 -21.46 -10.28
C PHE A 127 5.55 -20.82 -11.67
N LEU A 128 4.96 -19.65 -11.88
CA LEU A 128 5.10 -18.91 -13.13
C LEU A 128 6.54 -18.44 -13.37
N LEU A 129 7.23 -17.94 -12.35
CA LEU A 129 8.63 -17.51 -12.49
C LEU A 129 9.56 -18.68 -12.78
N ILE A 130 9.42 -19.81 -12.09
CA ILE A 130 10.19 -21.03 -12.36
C ILE A 130 9.88 -21.57 -13.76
N GLY A 131 8.60 -21.59 -14.15
CA GLY A 131 8.15 -22.14 -15.41
C GLY A 131 8.49 -21.28 -16.64
N LEU A 132 8.41 -19.95 -16.52
CA LEU A 132 8.53 -19.02 -17.64
C LEU A 132 9.89 -18.29 -17.70
N TYR A 133 10.57 -18.12 -16.57
CA TYR A 133 11.87 -17.44 -16.45
C TYR A 133 12.92 -18.32 -15.74
N PRO A 134 13.17 -19.56 -16.21
CA PRO A 134 14.06 -20.52 -15.56
C PRO A 134 15.49 -20.00 -15.36
N LYS A 135 16.08 -19.30 -16.35
CA LYS A 135 17.44 -18.73 -16.24
C LYS A 135 17.55 -17.68 -15.13
N LEU A 136 16.57 -16.78 -15.04
CA LEU A 136 16.53 -15.76 -13.99
C LEU A 136 16.38 -16.41 -12.61
N MET A 137 15.48 -17.39 -12.49
CA MET A 137 15.26 -18.08 -11.22
C MET A 137 16.47 -18.90 -10.80
N ALA A 138 17.14 -19.61 -11.71
CA ALA A 138 18.37 -20.32 -11.41
C ALA A 138 19.46 -19.39 -10.87
N TYR A 139 19.65 -18.23 -11.50
CA TYR A 139 20.62 -17.23 -11.06
C TYR A 139 20.29 -16.66 -9.67
N LEU A 140 19.04 -16.28 -9.42
CA LEU A 140 18.63 -15.77 -8.12
C LEU A 140 18.71 -16.85 -7.04
N SER A 141 18.30 -18.09 -7.33
CA SER A 141 18.37 -19.21 -6.41
C SER A 141 19.82 -19.56 -6.03
N ASP A 142 20.76 -19.52 -6.97
CA ASP A 142 22.18 -19.77 -6.67
C ASP A 142 22.75 -18.77 -5.65
N ILE A 143 22.46 -17.48 -5.83
CA ILE A 143 22.97 -16.42 -4.95
C ILE A 143 22.23 -16.39 -3.62
N PHE A 144 20.90 -16.51 -3.64
CA PHE A 144 20.04 -16.22 -2.50
C PHE A 144 19.54 -17.48 -1.76
N PHE A 145 20.05 -18.68 -2.07
CA PHE A 145 19.59 -19.94 -1.48
C PHE A 145 19.41 -19.90 0.06
N PRO A 146 20.36 -19.38 0.86
CA PRO A 146 20.17 -19.28 2.31
C PRO A 146 18.97 -18.41 2.70
N SER A 147 18.76 -17.30 1.98
CA SER A 147 17.64 -16.40 2.24
C SER A 147 16.29 -16.99 1.85
N PHE A 148 16.23 -17.91 0.86
CA PHE A 148 15.01 -18.67 0.56
C PHE A 148 14.59 -19.56 1.74
N ILE A 149 15.55 -20.21 2.41
CA ILE A 149 15.27 -21.01 3.61
C ILE A 149 14.71 -20.12 4.72
N VAL A 150 15.35 -18.98 4.98
CA VAL A 150 14.88 -18.00 5.97
C VAL A 150 13.46 -17.53 5.63
N TYR A 151 13.18 -17.25 4.35
CA TYR A 151 11.85 -16.87 3.90
C TYR A 151 10.79 -17.94 4.19
N CYS A 152 11.08 -19.22 3.91
CA CYS A 152 10.18 -20.33 4.21
C CYS A 152 9.90 -20.47 5.71
N LEU A 153 10.93 -20.32 6.56
CA LEU A 153 10.77 -20.37 8.01
C LEU A 153 9.92 -19.21 8.53
N LEU A 154 10.18 -17.99 8.03
CA LEU A 154 9.40 -16.81 8.40
C LEU A 154 7.92 -16.98 8.00
N PHE A 155 7.64 -17.52 6.81
CA PHE A 155 6.28 -17.82 6.36
C PHE A 155 5.54 -18.79 7.28
N LEU A 156 6.20 -19.86 7.73
CA LEU A 156 5.63 -20.80 8.69
C LEU A 156 5.34 -20.13 10.04
N LEU A 157 6.27 -19.32 10.55
CA LEU A 157 6.14 -18.62 11.83
C LEU A 157 5.04 -17.55 11.78
N GLU A 158 4.96 -16.79 10.69
CA GLU A 158 3.89 -15.81 10.47
C GLU A 158 2.53 -16.50 10.39
N THR A 159 2.42 -17.60 9.63
CA THR A 159 1.18 -18.38 9.53
C THR A 159 0.73 -18.88 10.92
N ALA A 160 1.65 -19.51 11.67
CA ALA A 160 1.36 -20.04 13.00
C ALA A 160 0.92 -18.91 13.95
N THR A 161 1.64 -17.80 13.99
CA THR A 161 1.30 -16.66 14.86
C THR A 161 -0.01 -15.99 14.47
N LEU A 162 -0.30 -15.83 13.17
CA LEU A 162 -1.57 -15.30 12.68
C LEU A 162 -2.75 -16.12 13.18
N TYR A 163 -2.70 -17.45 13.02
CA TYR A 163 -3.80 -18.32 13.43
C TYR A 163 -3.94 -18.40 14.96
N LEU A 164 -2.83 -18.41 15.71
CA LEU A 164 -2.87 -18.32 17.17
C LEU A 164 -3.46 -16.99 17.64
N TYR A 165 -3.12 -15.88 16.97
CA TYR A 165 -3.65 -14.56 17.27
C TYR A 165 -5.15 -14.47 16.96
N TRP A 166 -5.59 -14.98 15.81
CA TRP A 166 -7.00 -14.96 15.44
C TRP A 166 -7.86 -15.89 16.30
N TYR A 167 -7.56 -17.20 16.32
CA TYR A 167 -8.39 -18.17 17.05
C TYR A 167 -8.27 -18.04 18.56
N GLY A 168 -7.15 -17.51 19.03
CA GLY A 168 -6.92 -17.25 20.44
C GLY A 168 -7.58 -15.99 20.98
N TRP A 169 -8.27 -15.19 20.14
CA TRP A 169 -8.85 -13.91 20.55
C TRP A 169 -9.72 -14.01 21.79
N ASP A 170 -10.66 -14.96 21.82
CA ASP A 170 -11.58 -15.12 22.95
C ASP A 170 -10.97 -15.95 24.09
N ALA A 171 -10.13 -16.94 23.76
CA ALA A 171 -9.52 -17.86 24.73
C ALA A 171 -8.39 -17.23 25.56
N MET A 172 -7.77 -16.15 25.07
CA MET A 172 -6.65 -15.46 25.72
C MET A 172 -7.03 -14.10 26.30
N GLN A 173 -8.30 -13.88 26.61
CA GLN A 173 -8.74 -12.69 27.36
C GLN A 173 -8.34 -12.75 28.84
N GLY A 174 -8.49 -11.64 29.56
CA GLY A 174 -8.14 -11.53 30.98
C GLY A 174 -6.63 -11.70 31.24
N ASN A 175 -6.25 -12.67 32.08
CA ASN A 175 -4.86 -12.88 32.51
C ASN A 175 -3.90 -13.26 31.37
N ARG A 176 -4.42 -13.76 30.24
CA ARG A 176 -3.61 -14.15 29.07
C ARG A 176 -3.53 -13.07 28.00
N LYS A 177 -4.15 -11.90 28.21
CA LYS A 177 -4.22 -10.82 27.20
C LYS A 177 -2.83 -10.32 26.80
N ALA A 178 -1.88 -10.26 27.75
CA ALA A 178 -0.50 -9.89 27.46
C ALA A 178 0.17 -10.85 26.47
N PHE A 179 -0.10 -12.15 26.57
CA PHE A 179 0.43 -13.14 25.64
C PHE A 179 -0.22 -13.03 24.26
N HIS A 180 -1.53 -12.75 24.19
CA HIS A 180 -2.21 -12.49 22.91
C HIS A 180 -1.69 -11.23 22.22
N LEU A 181 -1.41 -10.15 22.96
CA LEU A 181 -0.73 -8.96 22.44
C LEU A 181 0.71 -9.28 21.99
N PHE A 182 1.42 -10.16 22.70
CA PHE A 182 2.75 -10.60 22.27
C PHE A 182 2.70 -11.41 20.97
N LEU A 183 1.67 -12.23 20.75
CA LEU A 183 1.45 -12.91 19.48
C LEU A 183 1.17 -11.91 18.34
N GLY A 184 0.38 -10.86 18.60
CA GLY A 184 0.18 -9.77 17.65
C GLY A 184 1.47 -9.01 17.32
N PHE A 185 2.36 -8.83 18.30
CA PHE A 185 3.70 -8.28 18.07
C PHE A 185 4.56 -9.21 17.20
N LEU A 186 4.63 -10.50 17.52
CA LEU A 186 5.40 -11.49 16.75
C LEU A 186 4.90 -11.61 15.31
N LEU A 187 3.57 -11.59 15.10
CA LEU A 187 2.97 -11.54 13.77
C LEU A 187 3.54 -10.39 12.95
N ASN A 188 3.61 -9.19 13.52
CA ASN A 188 4.17 -8.02 12.84
C ASN A 188 5.69 -8.14 12.58
N VAL A 189 6.45 -8.77 13.49
CA VAL A 189 7.88 -9.02 13.31
C VAL A 189 8.13 -10.00 12.17
N PHE A 190 7.39 -11.11 12.11
CA PHE A 190 7.53 -12.10 11.03
C PHE A 190 7.04 -11.55 9.68
N ALA A 191 5.92 -10.83 9.67
CA ALA A 191 5.42 -10.08 8.51
C ALA A 191 6.49 -9.12 7.95
N LEU A 192 7.15 -8.35 8.83
CA LEU A 192 8.25 -7.48 8.43
C LEU A 192 9.40 -8.26 7.79
N GLY A 193 9.77 -9.41 8.36
CA GLY A 193 10.79 -10.29 7.78
C GLY A 193 10.43 -10.80 6.37
N ILE A 194 9.18 -11.25 6.18
CA ILE A 194 8.63 -11.71 4.89
C ILE A 194 8.59 -10.61 3.84
N MET A 195 8.50 -9.35 4.26
CA MET A 195 8.64 -8.23 3.34
C MET A 195 10.10 -7.97 2.99
N VAL A 196 10.97 -7.94 4.01
CA VAL A 196 12.37 -7.51 3.91
C VAL A 196 13.23 -8.47 3.08
N VAL A 197 12.99 -9.78 3.21
CA VAL A 197 13.78 -10.80 2.51
C VAL A 197 13.54 -10.77 0.99
N PRO A 198 12.32 -10.86 0.44
CA PRO A 198 12.10 -10.77 -1.01
C PRO A 198 12.39 -9.40 -1.59
N ASN A 199 12.33 -8.34 -0.77
CA ASN A 199 12.81 -7.03 -1.18
C ASN A 199 14.30 -7.07 -1.55
N ALA A 200 15.12 -7.89 -0.88
CA ALA A 200 16.52 -8.08 -1.26
C ALA A 200 16.63 -8.58 -2.70
N TRP A 201 15.84 -9.60 -3.06
CA TRP A 201 15.85 -10.19 -4.41
C TRP A 201 15.37 -9.20 -5.47
N ALA A 202 14.29 -8.47 -5.18
CA ALA A 202 13.71 -7.50 -6.10
C ALA A 202 14.62 -6.27 -6.30
N THR A 203 15.27 -5.79 -5.23
CA THR A 203 16.18 -4.64 -5.29
C THR A 203 17.52 -5.00 -5.90
N PHE A 204 18.03 -6.21 -5.67
CA PHE A 204 19.22 -6.70 -6.34
C PHE A 204 19.06 -6.74 -7.87
N GLN A 205 17.87 -7.06 -8.38
CA GLN A 205 17.60 -6.96 -9.82
C GLN A 205 17.73 -5.52 -10.36
N ALA A 206 17.44 -4.50 -9.55
CA ALA A 206 17.50 -3.09 -9.97
C ALA A 206 18.86 -2.44 -9.71
N SER A 207 19.50 -2.75 -8.60
CA SER A 207 20.79 -2.20 -8.19
C SER A 207 21.74 -3.31 -7.74
N PRO A 208 22.15 -4.23 -8.63
CA PRO A 208 23.03 -5.33 -8.23
C PRO A 208 24.39 -4.80 -7.75
N VAL A 209 25.02 -5.57 -6.88
CA VAL A 209 26.38 -5.32 -6.39
C VAL A 209 27.30 -6.45 -6.85
N VAL A 210 28.60 -6.18 -6.85
CA VAL A 210 29.60 -7.23 -7.13
C VAL A 210 29.58 -8.21 -5.96
N VAL A 211 29.29 -9.48 -6.26
CA VAL A 211 29.30 -10.58 -5.29
C VAL A 211 30.60 -11.33 -5.45
N ALA A 212 31.50 -11.19 -4.48
CA ALA A 212 32.76 -11.93 -4.45
C ALA A 212 32.53 -13.42 -4.17
N GLU A 213 33.52 -14.26 -4.50
CA GLU A 213 33.52 -15.65 -4.07
C GLU A 213 33.57 -15.75 -2.54
N GLY A 214 32.86 -16.72 -1.98
CA GLY A 214 32.70 -16.89 -0.55
C GLY A 214 31.69 -17.98 -0.23
N THR A 215 31.34 -18.14 1.05
CA THR A 215 30.30 -19.09 1.43
C THR A 215 28.94 -18.66 0.86
N ALA A 216 27.98 -19.59 0.78
CA ALA A 216 26.62 -19.26 0.34
C ALA A 216 25.99 -18.12 1.16
N ILE A 217 26.30 -18.05 2.46
CA ILE A 217 25.81 -16.99 3.35
C ILE A 217 26.47 -15.65 3.01
N ASP A 218 27.78 -15.62 2.80
CA ASP A 218 28.51 -14.40 2.43
C ASP A 218 28.00 -13.81 1.12
N ARG A 219 27.81 -14.67 0.11
CA ARG A 219 27.28 -14.30 -1.21
C ARG A 219 25.87 -13.73 -1.10
N ALA A 220 24.97 -14.41 -0.38
CA ALA A 220 23.59 -13.97 -0.17
C ALA A 220 23.52 -12.65 0.60
N TRP A 221 24.37 -12.48 1.63
CA TRP A 221 24.42 -11.26 2.43
C TRP A 221 24.96 -10.07 1.63
N ALA A 222 26.05 -10.27 0.88
CA ALA A 222 26.60 -9.25 0.00
C ALA A 222 25.56 -8.79 -1.03
N ALA A 223 24.87 -9.72 -1.69
CA ALA A 223 23.80 -9.41 -2.65
C ALA A 223 22.59 -8.71 -1.99
N THR A 224 22.29 -9.05 -0.73
CA THR A 224 21.18 -8.43 0.03
C THR A 224 21.46 -6.97 0.34
N TRP A 225 22.71 -6.64 0.69
CA TRP A 225 23.11 -5.29 1.08
C TRP A 225 23.34 -4.36 -0.13
N ASN A 226 22.36 -4.33 -1.03
CA ASN A 226 22.40 -3.47 -2.19
C ASN A 226 21.85 -2.05 -1.90
N PRO A 227 22.22 -1.03 -2.69
CA PRO A 227 21.92 0.38 -2.36
C PRO A 227 20.43 0.72 -2.17
N THR A 228 19.53 0.01 -2.86
CA THR A 228 18.10 0.32 -2.82
C THR A 228 17.32 -0.52 -1.81
N TRP A 229 17.94 -1.51 -1.16
CA TRP A 229 17.25 -2.44 -0.26
C TRP A 229 16.53 -1.76 0.92
N TRP A 230 17.26 -1.04 1.77
CA TRP A 230 16.68 -0.31 2.90
C TRP A 230 15.70 0.80 2.51
N PRO A 231 16.02 1.67 1.53
CA PRO A 231 15.08 2.66 1.04
C PRO A 231 13.76 2.03 0.56
N VAL A 232 13.80 0.90 -0.17
CA VAL A 232 12.59 0.18 -0.58
C VAL A 232 11.85 -0.41 0.61
N ASN A 233 12.54 -1.02 1.58
CA ASN A 233 11.92 -1.58 2.78
C ASN A 233 11.12 -0.52 3.56
N ILE A 234 11.72 0.64 3.79
CA ILE A 234 11.09 1.74 4.53
C ILE A 234 9.93 2.34 3.72
N HIS A 235 10.12 2.56 2.42
CA HIS A 235 9.04 3.03 1.55
C HIS A 235 7.86 2.05 1.52
N ARG A 236 8.12 0.74 1.38
CA ARG A 236 7.08 -0.29 1.33
C ARG A 236 6.36 -0.44 2.67
N LEU A 237 7.07 -0.40 3.80
CA LEU A 237 6.44 -0.46 5.11
C LEU A 237 5.40 0.66 5.29
N ILE A 238 5.81 1.89 4.98
CA ILE A 238 4.94 3.06 5.06
C ILE A 238 3.79 2.95 4.06
N ALA A 239 4.08 2.58 2.79
CA ALA A 239 3.06 2.43 1.75
C ALA A 239 2.02 1.35 2.10
N ASN A 240 2.42 0.24 2.74
CA ASN A 240 1.52 -0.81 3.17
C ASN A 240 0.55 -0.32 4.27
N VAL A 241 1.01 0.53 5.19
CA VAL A 241 0.15 1.19 6.19
C VAL A 241 -0.88 2.10 5.51
N VAL A 242 -0.46 2.88 4.51
CA VAL A 242 -1.37 3.74 3.73
C VAL A 242 -2.42 2.91 3.01
N LEU A 243 -2.01 1.84 2.33
CA LEU A 243 -2.90 0.92 1.63
C LEU A 243 -3.91 0.29 2.59
N GLY A 244 -3.44 -0.28 3.71
CA GLY A 244 -4.29 -0.91 4.71
C GLY A 244 -5.32 0.07 5.29
N GLY A 245 -4.88 1.27 5.69
CA GLY A 245 -5.76 2.31 6.23
C GLY A 245 -6.87 2.72 5.26
N PHE A 246 -6.53 2.99 3.99
CA PHE A 246 -7.54 3.37 3.00
C PHE A 246 -8.44 2.23 2.56
N ILE A 247 -7.96 0.99 2.45
CA ILE A 247 -8.83 -0.17 2.18
C ILE A 247 -9.82 -0.38 3.33
N CYS A 248 -9.37 -0.28 4.58
CA CYS A 248 -10.25 -0.34 5.74
C CYS A 248 -11.25 0.82 5.77
N GLY A 249 -10.82 2.02 5.39
CA GLY A 249 -11.70 3.17 5.18
C GLY A 249 -12.76 2.90 4.10
N ALA A 250 -12.37 2.36 2.96
CA ALA A 250 -13.30 2.02 1.87
C ALA A 250 -14.31 0.94 2.26
N TYR A 251 -13.87 -0.11 2.98
CA TYR A 251 -14.76 -1.10 3.57
C TYR A 251 -15.81 -0.42 4.45
N ALA A 252 -15.38 0.42 5.38
CA ALA A 252 -16.27 1.16 6.26
C ALA A 252 -17.20 2.10 5.48
N GLY A 253 -16.70 2.78 4.45
CA GLY A 253 -17.49 3.64 3.58
C GLY A 253 -18.60 2.87 2.85
N ILE A 254 -18.29 1.72 2.27
CA ILE A 254 -19.30 0.86 1.61
C ILE A 254 -20.33 0.36 2.64
N ARG A 255 -19.87 -0.12 3.80
CA ARG A 255 -20.76 -0.61 4.85
C ARG A 255 -21.64 0.49 5.44
N TYR A 256 -21.12 1.71 5.56
CA TYR A 256 -21.87 2.89 5.97
C TYR A 256 -22.99 3.21 4.97
N LEU A 257 -22.72 3.12 3.67
CA LEU A 257 -23.71 3.34 2.62
C LEU A 257 -24.80 2.25 2.56
N LEU A 258 -24.47 1.04 3.01
CA LEU A 258 -25.38 -0.11 3.04
C LEU A 258 -26.03 -0.33 4.42
N ALA A 259 -25.68 0.48 5.42
CA ALA A 259 -26.17 0.31 6.79
C ALA A 259 -27.68 0.56 6.87
N ALA A 260 -28.40 -0.37 7.50
CA ALA A 260 -29.86 -0.29 7.65
C ALA A 260 -30.27 0.38 8.96
N SER A 261 -29.44 0.24 10.01
CA SER A 261 -29.68 0.80 11.34
C SER A 261 -28.76 1.97 11.66
N GLN A 262 -29.19 2.81 12.61
CA GLN A 262 -28.38 3.91 13.11
C GLN A 262 -27.11 3.44 13.82
N GLU A 263 -27.18 2.32 14.55
CA GLU A 263 -26.02 1.72 15.23
C GLU A 263 -24.94 1.27 14.22
N GLU A 264 -25.36 0.65 13.11
CA GLU A 264 -24.43 0.27 12.04
C GLU A 264 -23.78 1.51 11.41
N ARG A 265 -24.57 2.58 11.19
CA ARG A 265 -24.04 3.85 10.68
C ARG A 265 -23.00 4.43 11.64
N GLU A 266 -23.25 4.44 12.94
CA GLU A 266 -22.31 4.94 13.95
C GLU A 266 -21.00 4.14 13.97
N HIS A 267 -21.10 2.80 13.95
CA HIS A 267 -19.95 1.90 13.93
C HIS A 267 -19.09 2.11 12.68
N TYR A 268 -19.70 2.10 11.49
CA TYR A 268 -18.96 2.25 10.24
C TYR A 268 -18.47 3.68 10.00
N ASP A 269 -19.14 4.69 10.57
CA ASP A 269 -18.63 6.05 10.55
C ASP A 269 -17.34 6.19 11.39
N TRP A 270 -17.32 5.58 12.58
CA TRP A 270 -16.13 5.51 13.44
C TRP A 270 -15.01 4.73 12.76
N MET A 271 -15.32 3.56 12.20
CA MET A 271 -14.37 2.72 11.49
C MET A 271 -13.75 3.47 10.29
N GLY A 272 -14.57 4.20 9.52
CA GLY A 272 -14.11 5.01 8.39
C GLY A 272 -13.17 6.13 8.81
N TYR A 273 -13.43 6.76 9.96
CA TYR A 273 -12.53 7.73 10.55
C TYR A 273 -11.18 7.14 10.93
N VAL A 274 -11.16 5.98 11.60
CA VAL A 274 -9.92 5.30 11.98
C VAL A 274 -9.13 4.89 10.73
N GLY A 275 -9.78 4.33 9.71
CA GLY A 275 -9.14 3.97 8.44
C GLY A 275 -8.52 5.17 7.72
N ASN A 276 -9.27 6.27 7.56
CA ASN A 276 -8.76 7.51 6.96
C ASN A 276 -7.60 8.10 7.79
N PHE A 277 -7.71 8.07 9.12
CA PHE A 277 -6.66 8.54 10.01
C PHE A 277 -5.35 7.75 9.84
N ILE A 278 -5.41 6.42 9.82
CA ILE A 278 -4.25 5.56 9.57
C ILE A 278 -3.65 5.83 8.18
N GLY A 279 -4.51 5.91 7.16
CA GLY A 279 -4.10 6.17 5.78
C GLY A 279 -3.38 7.51 5.64
N VAL A 280 -3.92 8.58 6.23
CA VAL A 280 -3.28 9.91 6.24
C VAL A 280 -1.97 9.87 7.02
N PHE A 281 -1.95 9.28 8.21
CA PHE A 281 -0.75 9.27 9.03
C PHE A 281 0.42 8.55 8.36
N GLY A 282 0.15 7.43 7.67
CA GLY A 282 1.15 6.77 6.82
C GLY A 282 1.54 7.60 5.60
N MET A 283 0.63 8.41 5.05
CA MET A 283 0.90 9.22 3.86
C MET A 283 1.82 10.41 4.15
N LEU A 284 1.75 11.01 5.35
CA LEU A 284 2.57 12.17 5.70
C LEU A 284 4.09 11.94 5.50
N PRO A 285 4.70 10.82 5.97
CA PRO A 285 6.12 10.54 5.75
C PRO A 285 6.45 9.90 4.38
N LEU A 286 5.45 9.41 3.63
CA LEU A 286 5.68 8.62 2.42
C LEU A 286 6.42 9.38 1.30
N PRO A 287 6.13 10.66 1.00
CA PRO A 287 6.91 11.44 0.03
C PRO A 287 8.40 11.49 0.36
N PHE A 288 8.77 11.53 1.64
CA PHE A 288 10.17 11.53 2.07
C PHE A 288 10.86 10.19 1.80
N ALA A 289 10.19 9.09 2.14
CA ALA A 289 10.70 7.75 1.85
C ALA A 289 10.85 7.53 0.34
N GLY A 290 9.90 8.01 -0.46
CA GLY A 290 9.98 7.96 -1.92
C GLY A 290 11.13 8.81 -2.50
N TYR A 291 11.34 10.01 -1.96
CA TYR A 291 12.45 10.87 -2.35
C TYR A 291 13.80 10.23 -2.03
N TRP A 292 13.95 9.65 -0.83
CA TRP A 292 15.17 8.95 -0.45
C TRP A 292 15.44 7.76 -1.38
N LEU A 293 14.44 6.92 -1.65
CA LEU A 293 14.57 5.82 -2.61
C LEU A 293 15.06 6.31 -3.98
N MET A 294 14.48 7.38 -4.50
CA MET A 294 14.90 7.89 -5.81
C MET A 294 16.32 8.48 -5.79
N ARG A 295 16.71 9.13 -4.69
CA ARG A 295 18.08 9.63 -4.52
C ARG A 295 19.09 8.50 -4.63
N GLU A 296 18.85 7.37 -3.95
CA GLU A 296 19.74 6.20 -3.98
C GLU A 296 19.81 5.58 -5.38
N ILE A 297 18.68 5.50 -6.10
CA ILE A 297 18.68 5.06 -7.51
C ILE A 297 19.54 5.98 -8.38
N TYR A 298 19.40 7.30 -8.22
CA TYR A 298 20.14 8.28 -9.00
C TYR A 298 21.65 8.25 -8.70
N GLN A 299 22.01 8.04 -7.43
CA GLN A 299 23.40 7.90 -6.98
C GLN A 299 24.02 6.60 -7.48
N TYR A 300 23.26 5.51 -7.49
CA TYR A 300 23.71 4.23 -8.04
C TYR A 300 23.92 4.31 -9.56
N ASN A 301 22.95 4.83 -10.30
CA ASN A 301 23.04 4.97 -11.75
C ASN A 301 22.27 6.20 -12.26
N GLN A 302 23.02 7.18 -12.76
CA GLN A 302 22.44 8.43 -13.28
C GLN A 302 21.52 8.20 -14.47
N GLN A 303 21.82 7.25 -15.36
CA GLN A 303 20.99 6.95 -16.52
C GLN A 303 19.63 6.37 -16.11
N MET A 304 19.60 5.48 -15.11
CA MET A 304 18.36 4.96 -14.54
C MET A 304 17.53 6.08 -13.90
N GLY A 305 18.18 6.97 -13.15
CA GLY A 305 17.55 8.16 -12.58
C GLY A 305 16.95 9.10 -13.65
N ILE A 306 17.71 9.38 -14.72
CA ILE A 306 17.23 10.18 -15.86
C ILE A 306 16.05 9.48 -16.53
N THR A 307 16.10 8.16 -16.73
CA THR A 307 15.03 7.39 -17.37
C THR A 307 13.72 7.52 -16.60
N LEU A 308 13.78 7.45 -15.27
CA LEU A 308 12.64 7.60 -14.37
C LEU A 308 12.07 9.02 -14.34
N MET A 309 12.92 10.04 -14.14
CA MET A 309 12.45 11.40 -13.81
C MET A 309 12.56 12.43 -14.95
N GLY A 310 13.41 12.21 -15.95
CA GLY A 310 13.60 13.11 -17.08
C GLY A 310 13.30 12.49 -18.46
N GLY A 311 13.22 11.16 -18.54
CA GLY A 311 13.04 10.40 -19.77
C GLY A 311 11.58 10.03 -20.03
N PHE A 312 11.37 8.94 -20.78
CA PHE A 312 10.04 8.51 -21.22
C PHE A 312 9.10 8.13 -20.07
N LEU A 313 9.63 7.76 -18.89
CA LEU A 313 8.82 7.44 -17.70
C LEU A 313 8.43 8.68 -16.88
N ALA A 314 8.96 9.88 -17.18
CA ALA A 314 8.71 11.09 -16.38
C ALA A 314 7.22 11.46 -16.31
N TRP A 315 6.44 11.16 -17.36
CA TRP A 315 5.00 11.36 -17.37
C TRP A 315 4.25 10.48 -16.37
N LEU A 316 4.77 9.30 -16.02
CA LEU A 316 4.23 8.50 -14.94
C LEU A 316 4.38 9.20 -13.60
N PHE A 317 5.45 9.95 -13.37
CA PHE A 317 5.62 10.74 -12.14
C PHE A 317 4.66 11.94 -12.07
N ILE A 318 4.22 12.46 -13.22
CA ILE A 318 3.16 13.48 -13.26
C ILE A 318 1.80 12.85 -12.91
N LEU A 319 1.48 11.70 -13.50
CA LEU A 319 0.30 10.92 -13.11
C LEU A 319 0.36 10.55 -11.62
N GLN A 320 1.52 10.15 -11.11
CA GLN A 320 1.75 9.88 -9.70
C GLN A 320 1.42 11.09 -8.83
N ALA A 321 1.92 12.28 -9.20
CA ALA A 321 1.65 13.52 -8.46
C ALA A 321 0.15 13.86 -8.43
N MET A 322 -0.56 13.65 -9.55
CA MET A 322 -2.01 13.81 -9.62
C MET A 322 -2.73 12.84 -8.66
N LEU A 323 -2.37 11.56 -8.66
CA LEU A 323 -2.96 10.55 -7.77
C LEU A 323 -2.72 10.89 -6.29
N ILE A 324 -1.50 11.31 -5.94
CA ILE A 324 -1.16 11.77 -4.59
C ILE A 324 -1.98 13.02 -4.22
N GLY A 325 -2.16 13.95 -5.16
CA GLY A 325 -3.02 15.12 -5.00
C GLY A 325 -4.46 14.75 -4.65
N VAL A 326 -5.05 13.82 -5.39
CA VAL A 326 -6.41 13.32 -5.12
C VAL A 326 -6.49 12.64 -3.76
N LEU A 327 -5.48 11.86 -3.37
CA LEU A 327 -5.41 11.23 -2.05
C LEU A 327 -5.42 12.27 -0.91
N PHE A 328 -4.59 13.31 -1.02
CA PHE A 328 -4.57 14.40 -0.05
C PHE A 328 -5.92 15.12 -0.01
N LEU A 329 -6.48 15.49 -1.16
CA LEU A 329 -7.77 16.17 -1.24
C LEU A 329 -8.91 15.32 -0.65
N GLY A 330 -9.02 14.06 -1.04
CA GLY A 330 -10.06 13.15 -0.56
C GLY A 330 -9.99 12.91 0.95
N ALA A 331 -8.78 12.73 1.48
CA ALA A 331 -8.60 12.50 2.91
C ALA A 331 -8.87 13.75 3.77
N ASN A 332 -8.45 14.94 3.30
CA ASN A 332 -8.78 16.21 3.94
C ASN A 332 -10.28 16.51 3.86
N TYR A 333 -10.89 16.29 2.69
CA TYR A 333 -12.32 16.47 2.46
C TYR A 333 -13.14 15.62 3.42
N TYR A 334 -12.73 14.38 3.67
CA TYR A 334 -13.36 13.51 4.66
C TYR A 334 -13.29 14.08 6.08
N PHE A 335 -12.12 14.58 6.53
CA PHE A 335 -12.01 15.24 7.83
C PHE A 335 -12.87 16.51 7.94
N TRP A 336 -12.88 17.33 6.90
CA TRP A 336 -13.67 18.56 6.88
C TRP A 336 -15.17 18.28 6.96
N MET A 337 -15.67 17.27 6.24
CA MET A 337 -17.03 16.80 6.41
C MET A 337 -17.29 16.29 7.83
N GLY A 338 -16.34 15.55 8.41
CA GLY A 338 -16.47 15.10 9.79
C GLY A 338 -16.62 16.25 10.79
N ILE A 339 -15.92 17.36 10.60
CA ILE A 339 -16.11 18.57 11.42
C ILE A 339 -17.52 19.11 11.20
N THR A 340 -17.91 19.37 9.95
CA THR A 340 -19.20 19.98 9.61
C THR A 340 -20.40 19.17 10.07
N TYR A 341 -20.36 17.83 9.96
CA TYR A 341 -21.52 16.97 10.20
C TYR A 341 -21.50 16.24 11.53
N ARG A 342 -20.34 15.86 12.10
CA ARG A 342 -20.29 15.17 13.40
C ARG A 342 -20.30 16.14 14.58
N ILE A 343 -20.01 17.42 14.37
CA ILE A 343 -19.90 18.41 15.43
C ILE A 343 -20.95 19.51 15.20
N PRO A 344 -22.12 19.41 15.87
CA PRO A 344 -23.19 20.41 15.76
C PRO A 344 -22.69 21.85 16.00
N GLY A 345 -23.12 22.79 15.16
CA GLY A 345 -22.78 24.21 15.29
C GLY A 345 -21.35 24.60 14.89
N SER A 346 -20.51 23.65 14.48
CA SER A 346 -19.11 23.93 14.10
C SER A 346 -18.95 24.52 12.69
N GLU A 347 -19.94 24.35 11.82
CA GLU A 347 -19.88 24.69 10.39
C GLU A 347 -19.41 26.13 10.12
N ARG A 348 -20.00 27.11 10.80
CA ARG A 348 -19.67 28.53 10.59
C ARG A 348 -18.24 28.87 11.02
N SER A 349 -17.77 28.29 12.13
CA SER A 349 -16.46 28.57 12.72
C SER A 349 -15.31 28.01 11.88
N TYR A 350 -15.51 26.86 11.23
CA TYR A 350 -14.45 26.18 10.47
C TYR A 350 -14.50 26.42 8.96
N ARG A 351 -15.55 27.03 8.42
CA ARG A 351 -15.69 27.31 6.98
C ARG A 351 -14.51 28.09 6.38
N ARG A 352 -14.05 29.16 7.05
CA ARG A 352 -12.94 29.99 6.57
C ARG A 352 -11.60 29.24 6.57
N PRO A 353 -11.17 28.60 7.68
CA PRO A 353 -9.99 27.74 7.68
C PRO A 353 -10.02 26.64 6.63
N ILE A 354 -11.15 25.94 6.48
CA ILE A 354 -11.31 24.87 5.49
C ILE A 354 -11.10 25.40 4.06
N LEU A 355 -11.73 26.53 3.72
CA LEU A 355 -11.57 27.17 2.41
C LEU A 355 -10.11 27.57 2.15
N ALA A 356 -9.45 28.18 3.14
CA ALA A 356 -8.04 28.59 3.01
C ALA A 356 -7.13 27.38 2.77
N MET A 357 -7.32 26.30 3.53
CA MET A 357 -6.56 25.05 3.34
C MET A 357 -6.83 24.42 1.97
N LEU A 358 -8.08 24.42 1.51
CA LEU A 358 -8.41 23.93 0.17
C LEU A 358 -7.70 24.75 -0.92
N VAL A 359 -7.71 26.08 -0.84
CA VAL A 359 -7.01 26.96 -1.80
C VAL A 359 -5.51 26.65 -1.80
N VAL A 360 -4.88 26.53 -0.63
CA VAL A 360 -3.46 26.17 -0.53
C VAL A 360 -3.18 24.80 -1.13
N LEU A 361 -4.00 23.78 -0.84
CA LEU A 361 -3.85 22.44 -1.44
C LEU A 361 -3.99 22.48 -2.96
N MET A 362 -4.97 23.22 -3.50
CA MET A 362 -5.19 23.33 -4.95
C MET A 362 -4.04 24.05 -5.65
N VAL A 363 -3.52 25.13 -5.06
CA VAL A 363 -2.34 25.84 -5.60
C VAL A 363 -1.10 24.94 -5.56
N CYS A 364 -0.86 24.26 -4.43
CA CYS A 364 0.25 23.33 -4.30
C CYS A 364 0.15 22.18 -5.31
N LEU A 365 -1.05 21.63 -5.49
CA LEU A 365 -1.31 20.58 -6.47
C LEU A 365 -1.07 21.08 -7.90
N GLY A 366 -1.55 22.28 -8.25
CA GLY A 366 -1.29 22.90 -9.56
C GLY A 366 0.20 22.99 -9.88
N VAL A 367 1.01 23.43 -8.91
CA VAL A 367 2.47 23.49 -9.07
C VAL A 367 3.07 22.08 -9.19
N TRP A 368 2.67 21.13 -8.34
CA TRP A 368 3.23 19.77 -8.34
C TRP A 368 2.96 19.02 -9.65
N MET A 369 1.76 19.18 -10.21
CA MET A 369 1.36 18.55 -11.46
C MET A 369 2.05 19.14 -12.69
N THR A 370 2.77 20.27 -12.55
CA THR A 370 3.41 20.91 -13.70
C THR A 370 4.60 20.06 -14.20
N PRO A 371 4.62 19.63 -15.47
CA PRO A 371 5.73 18.86 -16.02
C PRO A 371 6.94 19.75 -16.33
N HIS A 372 8.14 19.18 -16.20
CA HIS A 372 9.38 19.87 -16.59
C HIS A 372 9.60 19.85 -18.10
N SER A 373 9.21 18.76 -18.76
CA SER A 373 9.25 18.58 -20.21
C SER A 373 7.83 18.38 -20.76
N LEU A 374 7.48 19.15 -21.79
CA LEU A 374 6.22 18.98 -22.51
C LEU A 374 6.45 18.08 -23.73
N VAL A 375 5.47 17.24 -24.06
CA VAL A 375 5.45 16.58 -25.37
C VAL A 375 5.02 17.64 -26.37
N ALA A 376 6.00 18.28 -26.99
CA ALA A 376 5.80 19.37 -27.93
C ALA A 376 6.28 18.95 -29.31
N SER A 377 5.53 19.35 -30.33
CA SER A 377 5.97 19.30 -31.73
C SER A 377 7.21 20.20 -31.93
N LEU A 378 7.92 19.98 -33.03
CA LEU A 378 9.10 20.80 -33.36
C LEU A 378 8.75 22.29 -33.51
N GLU A 379 7.55 22.59 -33.99
CA GLU A 379 7.05 23.95 -34.14
C GLU A 379 6.75 24.59 -32.77
N GLU A 380 6.12 23.85 -31.87
CA GLU A 380 5.86 24.31 -30.50
C GLU A 380 7.16 24.52 -29.73
N ALA A 381 8.14 23.62 -29.85
CA ALA A 381 9.45 23.78 -29.23
C ALA A 381 10.18 25.04 -29.74
N ARG A 382 10.09 25.33 -31.05
CA ARG A 382 10.62 26.58 -31.62
C ARG A 382 9.90 27.81 -31.07
N LYS A 383 8.57 27.78 -30.98
CA LYS A 383 7.78 28.88 -30.38
C LYS A 383 8.08 29.11 -28.91
N MET A 384 8.40 28.05 -28.16
CA MET A 384 8.81 28.14 -26.75
C MET A 384 10.25 28.59 -26.54
N GLY A 385 11.06 28.69 -27.61
CA GLY A 385 12.47 29.05 -27.51
C GLY A 385 13.36 27.92 -26.99
N GLY A 386 12.89 26.65 -27.01
CA GLY A 386 13.66 25.50 -26.53
C GLY A 386 12.80 24.27 -26.21
N THR A 387 13.43 23.27 -25.59
CA THR A 387 12.78 22.01 -25.17
C THR A 387 11.91 22.17 -23.91
N HIS A 388 12.01 23.30 -23.21
CA HIS A 388 11.28 23.59 -21.98
C HIS A 388 10.51 24.90 -22.11
N HIS A 389 9.28 24.91 -21.60
CA HIS A 389 8.46 26.11 -21.55
C HIS A 389 9.04 27.10 -20.52
N PRO A 390 9.23 28.40 -20.85
CA PRO A 390 9.88 29.38 -19.98
C PRO A 390 9.25 29.52 -18.59
N LEU A 391 7.92 29.48 -18.50
CA LEU A 391 7.18 29.54 -17.22
C LEU A 391 7.00 28.17 -16.55
N LEU A 392 6.40 27.21 -17.25
CA LEU A 392 6.06 25.89 -16.68
C LEU A 392 7.29 25.05 -16.32
N GLY A 393 8.39 25.20 -17.07
CA GLY A 393 9.64 24.50 -16.81
C GLY A 393 10.20 24.78 -15.41
N VAL A 394 9.96 25.99 -14.88
CA VAL A 394 10.36 26.39 -13.51
C VAL A 394 9.61 25.57 -12.48
N PHE A 395 8.30 25.39 -12.61
CA PHE A 395 7.51 24.60 -11.65
C PHE A 395 7.75 23.10 -11.75
N GLY A 396 8.24 22.62 -12.90
CA GLY A 396 8.53 21.21 -13.13
C GLY A 396 9.75 20.65 -12.39
N VAL A 397 10.61 21.49 -11.80
CA VAL A 397 11.83 21.03 -11.12
C VAL A 397 11.57 20.53 -9.70
N MET A 398 12.50 19.71 -9.19
CA MET A 398 12.40 19.13 -7.85
C MET A 398 12.27 20.18 -6.73
N SER A 399 12.84 21.37 -6.90
CA SER A 399 12.75 22.45 -5.91
C SER A 399 11.30 22.89 -5.67
N ALA A 400 10.53 23.13 -6.74
CA ALA A 400 9.09 23.41 -6.63
C ALA A 400 8.34 22.22 -6.03
N LYS A 401 8.53 21.02 -6.59
CA LYS A 401 7.79 19.81 -6.20
C LYS A 401 7.95 19.46 -4.71
N MET A 402 9.17 19.51 -4.18
CA MET A 402 9.43 19.25 -2.76
C MET A 402 8.79 20.31 -1.86
N THR A 403 8.87 21.57 -2.26
CA THR A 403 8.31 22.70 -1.50
C THR A 403 6.80 22.54 -1.36
N VAL A 404 6.09 22.33 -2.46
CA VAL A 404 4.63 22.21 -2.43
C VAL A 404 4.17 20.89 -1.80
N SER A 405 4.93 19.80 -1.93
CA SER A 405 4.66 18.57 -1.18
C SER A 405 4.74 18.80 0.33
N ASN A 406 5.76 19.51 0.82
CA ASN A 406 5.92 19.82 2.24
C ASN A 406 4.78 20.72 2.76
N LEU A 407 4.36 21.72 1.96
CA LEU A 407 3.21 22.56 2.31
C LEU A 407 1.91 21.75 2.36
N MET A 408 1.67 20.82 1.43
CA MET A 408 0.49 19.94 1.46
C MET A 408 0.48 19.02 2.68
N ILE A 409 1.64 18.50 3.09
CA ILE A 409 1.79 17.71 4.32
C ILE A 409 1.43 18.56 5.54
N LEU A 410 1.95 19.79 5.63
CA LEU A 410 1.61 20.71 6.72
C LEU A 410 0.12 21.02 6.75
N VAL A 411 -0.50 21.34 5.62
CA VAL A 411 -1.95 21.61 5.56
C VAL A 411 -2.76 20.40 6.00
N THR A 412 -2.39 19.20 5.54
CA THR A 412 -3.09 17.96 5.89
C THR A 412 -2.95 17.62 7.37
N PHE A 413 -1.75 17.80 7.92
CA PHE A 413 -1.50 17.67 9.35
C PHE A 413 -2.33 18.68 10.15
N MET A 414 -2.42 19.93 9.69
CA MET A 414 -3.24 20.95 10.35
C MET A 414 -4.74 20.67 10.25
N SER A 415 -5.23 20.07 9.17
CA SER A 415 -6.62 19.56 9.09
C SER A 415 -6.89 18.52 10.17
N PHE A 416 -5.94 17.62 10.45
CA PHE A 416 -6.06 16.65 11.54
C PHE A 416 -6.06 17.34 12.92
N ILE A 417 -5.12 18.25 13.20
CA ILE A 417 -5.10 19.00 14.47
C ILE A 417 -6.39 19.80 14.67
N MET A 418 -6.90 20.39 13.59
CA MET A 418 -8.18 21.09 13.58
C MET A 418 -9.34 20.15 13.93
N TYR A 419 -9.40 18.97 13.30
CA TYR A 419 -10.40 17.94 13.61
C TYR A 419 -10.34 17.50 15.07
N TRP A 420 -9.14 17.23 15.61
CA TRP A 420 -8.95 16.75 16.98
C TRP A 420 -9.39 17.75 18.05
N ARG A 421 -9.25 19.04 17.75
CA ARG A 421 -9.63 20.15 18.64
C ARG A 421 -11.08 20.59 18.49
N ALA A 422 -11.74 20.23 17.40
CA ALA A 422 -13.10 20.67 17.15
C ALA A 422 -14.08 20.13 18.22
N GLY A 423 -15.07 20.94 18.59
CA GLY A 423 -16.03 20.63 19.67
C GLY A 423 -15.47 20.73 21.09
N LYS A 424 -14.26 21.28 21.26
CA LYS A 424 -13.60 21.43 22.56
C LYS A 424 -13.11 22.87 22.77
N GLN A 425 -13.15 23.32 24.01
CA GLN A 425 -12.62 24.60 24.44
C GLN A 425 -11.50 24.38 25.45
N GLU A 426 -10.31 24.88 25.15
CA GLU A 426 -9.16 24.75 26.05
C GLU A 426 -9.35 25.66 27.28
N THR A 427 -9.17 25.13 28.50
CA THR A 427 -9.34 25.90 29.75
C THR A 427 -8.02 26.27 30.43
N ALA A 428 -6.90 25.70 30.01
CA ALA A 428 -5.58 26.03 30.56
C ALA A 428 -5.24 27.52 30.37
N GLY A 429 -4.76 28.19 31.43
CA GLY A 429 -4.40 29.62 31.38
C GLY A 429 -3.34 29.97 30.35
N TRP A 430 -2.45 29.03 30.00
CA TRP A 430 -1.42 29.19 28.97
C TRP A 430 -1.87 28.81 27.56
N ALA A 431 -3.11 28.35 27.36
CA ALA A 431 -3.61 27.90 26.06
C ALA A 431 -3.58 29.00 24.98
N LYS A 432 -3.82 30.27 25.36
CA LYS A 432 -3.75 31.39 24.42
C LYS A 432 -2.32 31.63 23.92
N ILE A 433 -1.34 31.55 24.84
CA ILE A 433 0.08 31.70 24.51
C ILE A 433 0.52 30.55 23.61
N ALA A 434 0.23 29.30 23.98
CA ALA A 434 0.59 28.14 23.16
C ALA A 434 -0.01 28.19 21.75
N LYS A 435 -1.29 28.55 21.60
CA LYS A 435 -1.90 28.71 20.28
C LYS A 435 -1.24 29.80 19.45
N SER A 436 -0.84 30.90 20.08
CA SER A 436 -0.14 32.00 19.41
C SER A 436 1.25 31.57 18.95
N VAL A 437 1.99 30.86 19.80
CA VAL A 437 3.31 30.29 19.47
C VAL A 437 3.21 29.24 18.36
N MET A 438 2.26 28.31 18.46
CA MET A 438 2.00 27.32 17.39
C MET A 438 1.64 28.01 16.07
N GLY A 439 0.77 29.03 16.11
CA GLY A 439 0.43 29.82 14.92
C GLY A 439 1.66 30.49 14.29
N ALA A 440 2.49 31.14 15.11
CA ALA A 440 3.73 31.78 14.67
C ALA A 440 4.71 30.76 14.08
N LEU A 441 4.95 29.64 14.76
CA LEU A 441 5.83 28.57 14.28
C LEU A 441 5.34 27.97 12.96
N LEU A 442 4.04 27.80 12.78
CA LEU A 442 3.47 27.29 11.53
C LEU A 442 3.72 28.26 10.37
N VAL A 443 3.52 29.57 10.59
CA VAL A 443 3.78 30.61 9.58
C VAL A 443 5.27 30.66 9.24
N ILE A 444 6.15 30.66 10.26
CA ILE A 444 7.60 30.65 10.08
C ILE A 444 8.02 29.39 9.31
N ALA A 445 7.49 28.22 9.66
CA ALA A 445 7.78 26.97 8.94
C ALA A 445 7.34 27.03 7.48
N GLY A 446 6.14 27.55 7.19
CA GLY A 446 5.66 27.74 5.82
C GLY A 446 6.56 28.68 5.00
N ILE A 447 6.95 29.81 5.58
CA ILE A 447 7.88 30.77 4.95
C ILE A 447 9.24 30.12 4.73
N ALA A 448 9.79 29.44 5.74
CA ALA A 448 11.10 28.78 5.65
C ALA A 448 11.11 27.71 4.56
N VAL A 449 10.07 26.89 4.45
CA VAL A 449 9.92 25.88 3.39
C VAL A 449 9.91 26.55 2.01
N ILE A 450 9.15 27.64 1.84
CA ILE A 450 9.10 28.40 0.58
C ILE A 450 10.45 29.03 0.25
N VAL A 451 11.12 29.68 1.22
CA VAL A 451 12.42 30.31 1.02
C VAL A 451 13.48 29.29 0.62
N LEU A 452 13.57 28.15 1.30
CA LEU A 452 14.47 27.06 0.93
C LEU A 452 14.16 26.53 -0.48
N GLY A 453 12.88 26.46 -0.83
CA GLY A 453 12.40 26.06 -2.15
C GLY A 453 12.83 27.01 -3.27
N VAL A 454 12.67 28.31 -3.06
CA VAL A 454 13.06 29.37 -4.01
C VAL A 454 14.59 29.46 -4.09
N TRP A 455 15.30 29.35 -2.97
CA TRP A 455 16.75 29.36 -2.97
C TRP A 455 17.33 28.12 -3.67
N GLY A 456 16.63 26.99 -3.63
CA GLY A 456 17.02 25.76 -4.32
C GLY A 456 17.23 25.91 -5.84
N TYR A 457 16.68 26.95 -6.47
CA TYR A 457 16.91 27.25 -7.89
C TYR A 457 18.30 27.82 -8.17
N PHE A 458 18.93 28.46 -7.19
CA PHE A 458 20.18 29.20 -7.34
C PHE A 458 21.40 28.45 -6.79
N VAL A 459 21.22 27.20 -6.35
CA VAL A 459 22.29 26.37 -5.79
C VAL A 459 22.50 25.08 -6.60
N PRO A 460 23.72 24.51 -6.57
CA PRO A 460 24.00 23.22 -7.18
C PRO A 460 23.04 22.11 -6.70
N ALA A 461 22.78 21.13 -7.57
CA ALA A 461 21.85 20.03 -7.29
C ALA A 461 22.22 19.25 -6.02
N ILE A 462 23.51 19.06 -5.74
CA ILE A 462 23.98 18.38 -4.53
C ILE A 462 23.58 19.13 -3.25
N ILE A 463 23.66 20.47 -3.25
CA ILE A 463 23.28 21.29 -2.11
C ILE A 463 21.76 21.25 -1.92
N ARG A 464 21.03 21.44 -3.02
CA ARG A 464 19.57 21.35 -3.02
C ARG A 464 19.10 20.00 -2.47
N ILE A 465 19.68 18.90 -2.95
CA ILE A 465 19.22 17.53 -2.65
C ILE A 465 19.57 17.11 -1.21
N ASN A 466 20.80 17.38 -0.77
CA ASN A 466 21.30 16.86 0.51
C ASN A 466 21.03 17.78 1.70
N TYR A 467 20.88 19.09 1.47
CA TYR A 467 20.70 20.05 2.56
C TYR A 467 19.32 20.70 2.52
N PHE A 468 18.93 21.33 1.41
CA PHE A 468 17.68 22.11 1.40
C PHE A 468 16.44 21.22 1.46
N SER A 469 16.39 20.15 0.65
CA SER A 469 15.29 19.18 0.73
C SER A 469 15.20 18.56 2.12
N VAL A 470 16.33 18.15 2.70
CA VAL A 470 16.38 17.56 4.05
C VAL A 470 15.93 18.55 5.11
N ALA A 471 16.37 19.81 5.04
CA ALA A 471 15.94 20.86 5.95
C ALA A 471 14.43 21.12 5.89
N GLN A 472 13.83 21.15 4.68
CA GLN A 472 12.37 21.26 4.56
C GLN A 472 11.66 20.09 5.26
N VAL A 473 12.14 18.86 5.07
CA VAL A 473 11.57 17.68 5.76
C VAL A 473 11.69 17.83 7.27
N LEU A 474 12.86 18.21 7.78
CA LEU A 474 13.09 18.38 9.22
C LEU A 474 12.22 19.47 9.82
N ILE A 475 11.96 20.57 9.10
CA ILE A 475 11.02 21.62 9.52
C ILE A 475 9.60 21.05 9.66
N VAL A 476 9.13 20.29 8.66
CA VAL A 476 7.79 19.69 8.70
C VAL A 476 7.68 18.66 9.83
N LEU A 477 8.67 17.79 9.98
CA LEU A 477 8.73 16.82 11.07
C LEU A 477 8.79 17.50 12.44
N PHE A 478 9.55 18.60 12.58
CA PHE A 478 9.60 19.39 13.80
C PHE A 478 8.20 19.92 14.17
N ILE A 479 7.46 20.49 13.22
CA ILE A 479 6.09 20.94 13.45
C ILE A 479 5.20 19.76 13.87
N MET A 480 5.26 18.63 13.18
CA MET A 480 4.45 17.45 13.50
C MET A 480 4.75 16.91 14.91
N LEU A 481 6.04 16.73 15.24
CA LEU A 481 6.50 16.19 16.51
C LEU A 481 6.32 17.16 17.68
N THR A 482 6.27 18.47 17.43
CA THR A 482 6.02 19.48 18.47
C THR A 482 4.53 19.70 18.71
N PHE A 483 3.74 19.83 17.63
CA PHE A 483 2.32 20.19 17.75
C PHE A 483 1.48 19.05 18.27
N THR A 484 1.80 17.80 17.93
CA THR A 484 1.05 16.63 18.39
C THR A 484 1.05 16.51 19.92
N PRO A 485 2.19 16.44 20.63
CA PRO A 485 2.20 16.35 22.09
C PRO A 485 1.68 17.62 22.75
N LEU A 486 1.99 18.81 22.22
CA LEU A 486 1.49 20.07 22.77
C LEU A 486 -0.04 20.13 22.71
N THR A 487 -0.63 19.71 21.59
CA THR A 487 -2.08 19.58 21.44
C THR A 487 -2.63 18.53 22.41
N ALA A 488 -2.00 17.36 22.53
CA ALA A 488 -2.42 16.32 23.47
C ALA A 488 -2.47 16.84 24.92
N ILE A 489 -1.46 17.58 25.35
CA ILE A 489 -1.39 18.18 26.69
C ILE A 489 -2.49 19.24 26.87
N LEU A 490 -2.68 20.14 25.89
CA LEU A 490 -3.77 21.13 25.93
C LEU A 490 -5.14 20.47 26.05
N MET A 491 -5.36 19.38 25.31
CA MET A 491 -6.62 18.64 25.30
C MET A 491 -6.93 17.94 26.63
N LYS A 492 -5.96 17.66 27.50
CA LYS A 492 -6.23 17.13 28.86
C LYS A 492 -7.04 18.10 29.73
N SER A 493 -6.89 19.40 29.49
CA SER A 493 -7.61 20.46 30.22
C SER A 493 -8.84 20.97 29.47
N ALA A 494 -9.13 20.45 28.27
CA ALA A 494 -10.19 21.02 27.44
C ALA A 494 -11.56 20.57 27.94
N LYS A 495 -12.50 21.52 27.99
CA LYS A 495 -13.91 21.24 28.24
C LYS A 495 -14.58 20.91 26.90
N THR A 496 -15.30 19.80 26.82
CA THR A 496 -16.13 19.47 25.66
C THR A 496 -17.28 20.47 25.57
N THR A 497 -17.35 21.24 24.49
CA THR A 497 -18.44 22.21 24.25
C THR A 497 -19.58 21.58 23.48
N THR A 498 -19.27 20.59 22.65
CA THR A 498 -20.26 19.87 21.84
C THR A 498 -19.80 18.43 21.70
N GLU A 499 -20.69 17.49 22.00
CA GLU A 499 -20.39 16.07 21.80
C GLU A 499 -20.38 15.72 20.31
N MET A 500 -19.44 14.87 19.93
CA MET A 500 -19.31 14.40 18.56
C MET A 500 -20.32 13.28 18.31
N VAL A 501 -21.19 13.46 17.32
CA VAL A 501 -22.24 12.49 16.98
C VAL A 501 -21.81 11.68 15.76
N TRP A 502 -21.68 10.37 15.96
CA TRP A 502 -21.33 9.42 14.89
C TRP A 502 -22.56 9.08 14.05
N GLY A 503 -22.34 8.58 12.85
CA GLY A 503 -23.42 8.07 12.01
C GLY A 503 -24.14 9.13 11.16
N GLN A 504 -23.79 10.41 11.31
CA GLN A 504 -24.43 11.54 10.61
C GLN A 504 -23.69 12.03 9.35
N MET A 505 -22.65 11.33 8.92
CA MET A 505 -21.90 11.71 7.72
C MET A 505 -22.76 11.66 6.43
N PRO A 506 -22.55 12.59 5.49
CA PRO A 506 -23.26 12.55 4.21
C PRO A 506 -22.75 11.39 3.34
N ILE A 507 -23.58 10.92 2.40
CA ILE A 507 -23.26 9.82 1.45
C ILE A 507 -21.89 10.01 0.77
N ARG A 508 -21.59 11.24 0.36
CA ARG A 508 -20.32 11.61 -0.29
C ARG A 508 -19.07 11.33 0.56
N ALA A 509 -19.20 11.18 1.89
CA ALA A 509 -18.10 10.74 2.74
C ALA A 509 -17.70 9.29 2.48
N GLY A 510 -18.68 8.40 2.23
CA GLY A 510 -18.41 7.02 1.81
C GLY A 510 -17.67 6.97 0.48
N TYR A 511 -18.09 7.78 -0.50
CA TYR A 511 -17.40 7.88 -1.79
C TYR A 511 -15.98 8.43 -1.67
N ALA A 512 -15.72 9.39 -0.77
CA ALA A 512 -14.37 9.89 -0.52
C ALA A 512 -13.43 8.78 -0.01
N LEU A 513 -13.90 7.93 0.91
CA LEU A 513 -13.13 6.80 1.43
C LEU A 513 -12.83 5.77 0.33
N VAL A 514 -13.84 5.41 -0.48
CA VAL A 514 -13.68 4.47 -1.60
C VAL A 514 -12.73 5.03 -2.65
N SER A 515 -12.87 6.32 -3.00
CA SER A 515 -11.99 7.00 -3.94
C SER A 515 -10.54 6.94 -3.48
N ASN A 516 -10.25 7.22 -2.20
CA ASN A 516 -8.88 7.14 -1.69
C ASN A 516 -8.29 5.73 -1.80
N ALA A 517 -9.08 4.68 -1.52
CA ALA A 517 -8.62 3.31 -1.71
C ALA A 517 -8.26 3.03 -3.18
N VAL A 518 -9.16 3.36 -4.12
CA VAL A 518 -8.92 3.14 -5.56
C VAL A 518 -7.66 3.91 -6.01
N MET A 519 -7.49 5.16 -5.57
CA MET A 519 -6.34 5.97 -5.95
C MET A 519 -5.02 5.42 -5.41
N VAL A 520 -4.97 4.91 -4.17
CA VAL A 520 -3.74 4.32 -3.63
C VAL A 520 -3.40 2.99 -4.33
N ILE A 521 -4.41 2.18 -4.67
CA ILE A 521 -4.21 0.91 -5.41
C ILE A 521 -3.65 1.20 -6.81
N LEU A 522 -4.22 2.19 -7.51
CA LEU A 522 -3.73 2.61 -8.81
C LEU A 522 -2.31 3.19 -8.72
N LEU A 523 -2.04 4.02 -7.72
CA LEU A 523 -0.72 4.59 -7.45
C LEU A 523 0.33 3.50 -7.24
N MET A 524 0.03 2.47 -6.45
CA MET A 524 0.93 1.34 -6.23
C MET A 524 1.16 0.52 -7.49
N SER A 525 0.14 0.33 -8.31
CA SER A 525 0.26 -0.35 -9.62
C SER A 525 1.15 0.42 -10.59
N LEU A 526 0.96 1.74 -10.64
CA LEU A 526 1.74 2.65 -11.46
C LEU A 526 3.22 2.66 -11.04
N MET A 527 3.50 2.80 -9.75
CA MET A 527 4.88 2.87 -9.25
C MET A 527 5.59 1.52 -9.24
N GLY A 528 4.85 0.40 -9.15
CA GLY A 528 5.38 -0.94 -9.37
C GLY A 528 5.94 -1.10 -10.79
N TYR A 529 5.16 -0.68 -11.79
CA TYR A 529 5.60 -0.67 -13.18
C TYR A 529 6.78 0.27 -13.43
N ALA A 530 6.75 1.49 -12.89
CA ALA A 530 7.82 2.46 -13.09
C ALA A 530 9.19 1.92 -12.62
N ARG A 531 9.22 1.27 -11.45
CA ARG A 531 10.44 0.63 -10.92
C ARG A 531 10.89 -0.57 -11.74
N SER A 532 9.96 -1.41 -12.20
CA SER A 532 10.34 -2.55 -13.05
C SER A 532 10.91 -2.08 -14.38
N SER A 533 10.29 -1.05 -14.97
CA SER A 533 10.66 -0.49 -16.28
C SER A 533 11.94 0.33 -16.25
N SER A 534 12.43 0.77 -15.08
CA SER A 534 13.71 1.47 -14.98
C SER A 534 14.90 0.59 -15.36
N ARG A 535 14.73 -0.73 -15.35
CA ARG A 535 15.72 -1.70 -15.83
C ARG A 535 15.72 -1.87 -17.34
N VAL A 536 14.75 -1.28 -18.05
CA VAL A 536 14.65 -1.26 -19.52
C VAL A 536 14.70 -2.68 -20.13
N HIS A 537 15.86 -3.11 -20.63
CA HIS A 537 16.09 -4.40 -21.31
C HIS A 537 16.84 -5.42 -20.43
N TRP A 538 16.77 -5.25 -19.10
CA TRP A 538 17.51 -6.09 -18.15
C TRP A 538 16.57 -6.74 -17.14
N HIS A 539 16.78 -8.03 -16.88
CA HIS A 539 16.20 -8.67 -15.69
C HIS A 539 17.00 -8.32 -14.44
N ILE A 540 18.33 -8.31 -14.55
CA ILE A 540 19.25 -7.82 -13.51
C ILE A 540 20.12 -6.76 -14.16
N TYR A 541 19.98 -5.52 -13.71
CA TYR A 541 20.56 -4.36 -14.39
C TYR A 541 22.08 -4.47 -14.54
N GLY A 542 22.58 -4.48 -15.78
CA GLY A 542 24.01 -4.61 -16.08
C GLY A 542 24.61 -6.01 -15.89
N VAL A 543 23.83 -7.00 -15.46
CA VAL A 543 24.30 -8.37 -15.17
C VAL A 543 23.60 -9.41 -16.06
N MET A 544 22.27 -9.36 -16.14
CA MET A 544 21.48 -10.30 -16.93
C MET A 544 20.52 -9.54 -17.86
N ARG A 545 20.88 -9.49 -19.13
CA ARG A 545 20.08 -8.87 -20.19
C ARG A 545 18.86 -9.74 -20.48
N ASP A 546 17.70 -9.10 -20.68
CA ASP A 546 16.50 -9.75 -21.21
C ASP A 546 16.71 -9.98 -22.71
N THR A 547 16.64 -11.25 -23.10
CA THR A 547 16.82 -11.75 -24.47
C THR A 547 15.53 -12.31 -25.04
N SER A 548 14.41 -12.15 -24.34
CA SER A 548 13.08 -12.53 -24.81
C SER A 548 12.53 -11.51 -25.82
N ASP A 549 11.48 -11.90 -26.55
CA ASP A 549 10.72 -11.00 -27.43
C ASP A 549 10.06 -9.83 -26.66
N TYR A 550 10.05 -9.91 -25.33
CA TYR A 550 9.48 -8.92 -24.43
C TYR A 550 10.52 -7.96 -23.82
N ALA A 551 11.76 -7.99 -24.30
CA ALA A 551 12.86 -7.13 -23.86
C ALA A 551 12.68 -5.67 -24.30
N TYR A 552 11.62 -5.01 -23.84
CA TYR A 552 11.33 -3.58 -24.07
C TYR A 552 10.38 -3.05 -23.00
N SER A 553 10.38 -1.73 -22.80
CA SER A 553 9.39 -1.08 -21.94
C SER A 553 8.08 -0.85 -22.73
N PRO A 554 6.92 -1.35 -22.26
CA PRO A 554 5.65 -1.13 -22.94
C PRO A 554 5.33 0.35 -23.12
N ALA A 555 4.62 0.71 -24.19
CA ALA A 555 4.12 2.07 -24.36
C ALA A 555 3.22 2.48 -23.18
N LEU A 556 3.26 3.76 -22.79
CA LEU A 556 2.54 4.27 -21.61
C LEU A 556 1.03 3.99 -21.66
N GLY A 557 0.40 4.06 -22.84
CA GLY A 557 -1.03 3.74 -22.99
C GLY A 557 -1.33 2.27 -22.69
N TYR A 558 -0.53 1.35 -23.22
CA TYR A 558 -0.63 -0.08 -22.91
C TYR A 558 -0.37 -0.34 -21.42
N ALA A 559 0.64 0.31 -20.85
CA ALA A 559 0.96 0.18 -19.44
C ALA A 559 -0.17 0.69 -18.53
N ALA A 560 -0.77 1.83 -18.87
CA ALA A 560 -1.90 2.40 -18.15
C ALA A 560 -3.14 1.48 -18.19
N ALA A 561 -3.39 0.80 -19.31
CA ALA A 561 -4.44 -0.21 -19.41
C ALA A 561 -4.19 -1.37 -18.46
N PHE A 562 -2.96 -1.89 -18.39
CA PHE A 562 -2.58 -2.96 -17.45
C PHE A 562 -2.65 -2.52 -15.98
N MET A 563 -2.24 -1.29 -15.66
CA MET A 563 -2.38 -0.75 -14.30
C MET A 563 -3.85 -0.62 -13.90
N SER A 564 -4.71 -0.17 -14.82
CA SER A 564 -6.16 -0.04 -14.61
C SER A 564 -6.81 -1.41 -14.44
N LEU A 565 -6.45 -2.38 -15.28
CA LEU A 565 -6.89 -3.78 -15.16
C LEU A 565 -6.48 -4.36 -13.81
N ASN A 566 -5.23 -4.21 -13.41
CA ASN A 566 -4.74 -4.69 -12.11
C ASN A 566 -5.48 -4.04 -10.94
N THR A 567 -5.73 -2.74 -11.03
CA THR A 567 -6.50 -2.00 -10.02
C THR A 567 -7.92 -2.55 -9.92
N PHE A 568 -8.58 -2.74 -11.06
CA PHE A 568 -9.93 -3.29 -11.13
C PHE A 568 -10.02 -4.71 -10.57
N VAL A 569 -9.12 -5.61 -11.01
CA VAL A 569 -9.05 -7.00 -10.51
C VAL A 569 -8.80 -7.02 -9.01
N PHE A 570 -7.90 -6.19 -8.50
CA PHE A 570 -7.63 -6.13 -7.07
C PHE A 570 -8.85 -5.63 -6.28
N CYS A 571 -9.54 -4.58 -6.76
CA CYS A 571 -10.78 -4.11 -6.15
C CYS A 571 -11.86 -5.21 -6.12
N LEU A 572 -11.99 -6.01 -7.18
CA LEU A 572 -12.89 -7.16 -7.21
C LEU A 572 -12.48 -8.24 -6.19
N LEU A 573 -11.20 -8.57 -6.09
CA LEU A 573 -10.69 -9.54 -5.13
C LEU A 573 -10.95 -9.07 -3.68
N VAL A 574 -10.70 -7.80 -3.38
CA VAL A 574 -10.98 -7.22 -2.06
C VAL A 574 -12.48 -7.24 -1.76
N ALA A 575 -13.33 -6.87 -2.72
CA ALA A 575 -14.78 -6.95 -2.57
C ALA A 575 -15.24 -8.40 -2.31
N PHE A 576 -14.67 -9.38 -3.01
CA PHE A 576 -14.93 -10.80 -2.79
C PHE A 576 -14.48 -11.26 -1.40
N ILE A 577 -13.27 -10.89 -0.97
CA ILE A 577 -12.74 -11.19 0.38
C ILE A 577 -13.66 -10.63 1.45
N PHE A 578 -14.11 -9.37 1.30
CA PHE A 578 -15.04 -8.74 2.23
C PHE A 578 -16.39 -9.45 2.25
N TRP A 579 -16.91 -9.82 1.09
CA TRP A 579 -18.14 -10.58 1.00
C TRP A 579 -18.04 -11.93 1.74
N VAL A 580 -17.00 -12.72 1.46
CA VAL A 580 -16.74 -14.01 2.13
C VAL A 580 -16.61 -13.82 3.65
N ALA A 581 -15.85 -12.82 4.10
CA ALA A 581 -15.68 -12.55 5.52
C ALA A 581 -17.01 -12.22 6.23
N THR A 582 -17.95 -11.56 5.53
CA THR A 582 -19.26 -11.21 6.10
C THR A 582 -20.29 -12.35 6.08
N MET A 583 -20.12 -13.39 5.26
CA MET A 583 -21.04 -14.53 5.25
C MET A 583 -21.10 -15.26 6.59
N GLY A 584 -19.95 -15.34 7.30
CA GLY A 584 -19.88 -15.94 8.63
C GLY A 584 -20.70 -15.22 9.70
N ASP A 585 -21.05 -13.96 9.50
CA ASP A 585 -21.87 -13.18 10.46
C ASP A 585 -23.37 -13.43 10.26
N LYS A 586 -23.80 -13.75 9.03
CA LYS A 586 -25.22 -14.06 8.73
C LYS A 586 -25.66 -15.41 9.30
N GLY A 587 -24.74 -16.37 9.42
CA GLY A 587 -25.03 -17.70 9.99
C GLY A 587 -25.23 -17.72 11.51
N LYS A 588 -24.96 -16.61 12.22
CA LYS A 588 -25.10 -16.50 13.69
C LYS A 588 -26.35 -15.72 14.14
N LYS A 589 -27.18 -15.21 13.23
CA LYS A 589 -28.43 -14.54 13.61
C LYS A 589 -29.47 -15.59 14.00
N THR A 590 -29.79 -15.67 15.29
CA THR A 590 -30.95 -16.41 15.82
C THR A 590 -32.25 -15.79 15.28
N PRO A 591 -33.30 -16.58 14.99
CA PRO A 591 -34.53 -16.10 14.34
C PRO A 591 -35.37 -15.07 15.13
N ASP A 592 -35.00 -14.75 16.38
CA ASP A 592 -35.75 -13.82 17.25
C ASP A 592 -35.30 -12.35 17.21
N GLN A 593 -34.32 -11.97 16.38
CA GLN A 593 -33.97 -10.55 16.22
C GLN A 593 -34.90 -9.87 15.20
N LYS A 594 -35.91 -9.13 15.71
CA LYS A 594 -36.76 -8.23 14.91
C LYS A 594 -35.89 -7.36 13.99
N GLU A 595 -36.25 -7.33 12.71
CA GLU A 595 -35.63 -6.42 11.75
C GLU A 595 -35.78 -4.97 12.24
N PRO A 596 -34.69 -4.21 12.39
CA PRO A 596 -34.78 -2.80 12.71
C PRO A 596 -35.47 -2.05 11.56
N GLU A 597 -36.35 -1.10 11.88
CA GLU A 597 -37.02 -0.27 10.88
C GLU A 597 -35.98 0.35 9.92
N PRO A 598 -36.21 0.30 8.60
CA PRO A 598 -35.30 0.90 7.65
C PRO A 598 -35.21 2.41 7.90
N ALA A 599 -34.00 2.91 8.14
CA ALA A 599 -33.75 4.33 8.28
C ALA A 599 -34.30 5.10 7.06
N LYS A 600 -35.12 6.13 7.31
CA LYS A 600 -35.66 7.01 6.26
C LYS A 600 -34.50 7.68 5.51
N ILE A 601 -34.25 7.23 4.29
CA ILE A 601 -33.41 7.95 3.33
C ILE A 601 -34.07 9.33 3.12
N PRO A 602 -33.34 10.46 3.25
CA PRO A 602 -33.88 11.76 2.90
C PRO A 602 -34.43 11.70 1.46
N ALA A 603 -35.74 11.87 1.31
CA ALA A 603 -36.36 11.91 -0.01
C ALA A 603 -35.75 13.07 -0.81
N GLY A 604 -35.09 12.76 -1.93
CA GLY A 604 -34.59 13.78 -2.86
C GLY A 604 -33.24 13.53 -3.52
N VAL A 605 -32.50 12.46 -3.19
CA VAL A 605 -31.23 12.15 -3.90
C VAL A 605 -31.15 10.66 -4.22
N THR A 606 -31.99 10.20 -5.14
CA THR A 606 -31.69 9.01 -5.94
C THR A 606 -30.63 9.39 -6.97
N PRO A 607 -29.45 8.76 -7.00
CA PRO A 607 -28.55 8.87 -8.14
C PRO A 607 -29.28 8.32 -9.37
N ALA A 608 -29.23 9.03 -10.48
CA ALA A 608 -29.56 8.46 -11.77
C ALA A 608 -28.55 7.33 -12.05
N MET A 609 -28.92 6.10 -11.71
CA MET A 609 -28.24 4.90 -12.18
C MET A 609 -28.48 4.84 -13.69
N ALA A 610 -27.42 4.98 -14.49
CA ALA A 610 -27.50 4.69 -15.91
C ALA A 610 -27.95 3.23 -16.08
N GLY A 611 -29.16 3.02 -16.60
CA GLY A 611 -29.64 1.71 -17.07
C GLY A 611 -30.76 1.01 -16.29
N GLY A 612 -31.37 1.63 -15.27
CA GLY A 612 -32.53 1.03 -14.58
C GLY A 612 -33.83 1.71 -14.98
N SER A 613 -34.72 1.03 -15.71
CA SER A 613 -36.08 1.54 -15.95
C SER A 613 -36.81 1.79 -14.61
N PRO A 614 -37.63 2.85 -14.50
CA PRO A 614 -38.40 3.09 -13.29
C PRO A 614 -39.43 1.98 -13.12
N ARG A 615 -39.38 1.23 -12.01
CA ARG A 615 -40.53 0.45 -11.56
C ARG A 615 -41.57 1.41 -11.00
N GLU A 616 -42.64 1.64 -11.74
CA GLU A 616 -43.88 2.21 -11.22
C GLU A 616 -44.41 1.34 -10.08
N LYS A 617 -44.89 1.99 -9.02
CA LYS A 617 -45.57 1.36 -7.90
C LYS A 617 -47.01 1.04 -8.31
N ALA A 618 -47.42 -0.21 -8.11
CA ALA A 618 -48.80 -0.57 -7.80
C ALA A 618 -48.86 -0.98 -6.32
#